data_AF-A0A926EK57-F1
#
_entry.id   AF-A0A926EK57-F1
#
_cell.length_a   1.000
_cell.length_b   1.000
_cell.length_c   1.000
_cell.angle_alpha   90.00
_cell.angle_beta   90.00
_cell.angle_gamma   90.00
#
_symmetry.space_group_name_H-M   'P 1'
#
loop_
_entity.id
_entity.type
_entity.pdbx_description
1 polymer ?
#
loop_
_entity_poly.entity_id
_entity_poly.type
_entity_poly.pdbx_seq_one_letter_code
_entity_poly.pdbx_strand_id
1 'polypeptide(L)'
;MQWLYKLEKKFGKYAIPNLMLYILSLQAIVFLAVNLLGPGILSALVFDRDLILSGQVWRLITFIFVPDDFNPLWFILMLFIYYSISNQIERIIGSFNFNVFYFSSIIATIAVCFIFDIRLLSLAYYINLSLFIAFATLMPDATFYLYFFIPFKAKYLLVFYFVILGMQMLTGGLPTIALICSSLLGYFIFFAYPALKHQKLRRKGLAGQKQFRAAKRELDAEKRAPIKVAFHKCHVCGKTELDDPDMEFRYCSKCNGNYEYCMDHLRNHEHVK
;
A
#
# COMPACT_ATOMS: atom_id res chain seq x y z
N MET A 1 -2.12 14.77 5.99
CA MET A 1 -0.77 14.83 5.36
C MET A 1 -0.21 16.24 5.20
N GLN A 2 -0.99 17.31 5.00
CA GLN A 2 -0.42 18.67 4.92
C GLN A 2 0.35 19.10 6.19
N TRP A 3 -0.06 18.63 7.37
CA TRP A 3 0.64 18.90 8.63
C TRP A 3 2.00 18.20 8.72
N LEU A 4 2.10 16.92 8.31
CA LEU A 4 3.39 16.20 8.26
C LEU A 4 4.38 16.88 7.32
N TYR A 5 3.92 17.31 6.14
CA TYR A 5 4.78 18.06 5.21
C TYR A 5 5.28 19.39 5.81
N LYS A 6 4.42 20.10 6.56
CA LYS A 6 4.82 21.33 7.27
C LYS A 6 5.84 21.04 8.38
N LEU A 7 5.67 19.94 9.12
CA LEU A 7 6.61 19.51 10.14
C LEU A 7 7.95 19.09 9.54
N GLU A 8 7.94 18.30 8.47
CA GLU A 8 9.12 17.87 7.74
C GLU A 8 9.90 19.08 7.21
N LYS A 9 9.21 20.07 6.64
CA LYS A 9 9.85 21.30 6.18
C LYS A 9 10.56 22.07 7.31
N LYS A 10 10.05 22.01 8.54
CA LYS A 10 10.60 22.75 9.70
C LYS A 10 11.65 21.95 10.48
N PHE A 11 11.43 20.65 10.65
CA PHE A 11 12.20 19.78 11.54
C PHE A 11 12.94 18.64 10.82
N GLY A 12 12.83 18.53 9.50
CA GLY A 12 13.48 17.48 8.70
C GLY A 12 14.99 17.40 8.89
N LYS A 13 15.65 18.55 9.17
CA LYS A 13 17.09 18.61 9.48
C LYS A 13 17.51 17.89 10.77
N TYR A 14 16.58 17.63 11.69
CA TYR A 14 16.82 16.89 12.93
C TYR A 14 16.47 15.40 12.80
N ALA A 15 16.09 14.94 11.60
CA ALA A 15 15.87 13.52 11.39
C ALA A 15 17.20 12.77 11.53
N ILE A 16 17.24 11.81 12.45
CA ILE A 16 18.32 10.83 12.59
C ILE A 16 18.17 9.83 11.44
N PRO A 17 19.13 9.75 10.51
CA PRO A 17 19.11 8.72 9.47
C PRO A 17 19.55 7.38 10.06
N ASN A 18 18.98 6.28 9.58
CA ASN A 18 19.25 4.92 10.08
C ASN A 18 18.99 4.78 11.59
N LEU A 19 17.90 5.37 12.10
CA LEU A 19 17.55 5.36 13.53
C LEU A 19 17.64 3.95 14.14
N MET A 20 17.09 2.96 13.43
CA MET A 20 17.07 1.58 13.92
C MET A 20 18.44 0.95 14.04
N LEU A 21 19.44 1.39 13.26
CA LEU A 21 20.82 0.91 13.46
C LEU A 21 21.30 1.23 14.88
N TYR A 22 21.12 2.47 15.33
CA TYR A 22 21.55 2.91 16.66
C TYR A 22 20.83 2.15 17.78
N ILE A 23 19.51 1.98 17.64
CA ILE A 23 18.69 1.27 18.63
C ILE A 23 19.14 -0.20 18.72
N LEU A 24 19.32 -0.87 17.58
CA LEU A 24 19.73 -2.26 17.52
C LEU A 24 21.18 -2.46 17.99
N SER A 25 22.08 -1.51 17.72
CA SER A 25 23.44 -1.51 18.30
C SER A 25 23.40 -1.41 19.82
N LEU A 26 22.55 -0.55 20.39
CA LEU A 26 22.38 -0.46 21.85
C LEU A 26 21.75 -1.72 22.43
N GLN A 27 20.78 -2.34 21.75
CA GLN A 27 20.26 -3.66 22.15
C GLN A 27 21.34 -4.74 22.15
N ALA A 28 22.23 -4.76 21.16
CA ALA A 28 23.37 -5.68 21.12
C ALA A 28 24.33 -5.44 22.31
N ILE A 29 24.58 -4.19 22.67
CA ILE A 29 25.38 -3.84 23.85
C ILE A 29 24.72 -4.33 25.14
N VAL A 30 23.40 -4.12 25.30
CA VAL A 30 22.66 -4.61 26.48
C VAL A 30 22.66 -6.14 26.54
N PHE A 31 22.47 -6.81 25.40
CA PHE A 31 22.56 -8.26 25.30
C PHE A 31 23.92 -8.77 25.78
N LEU A 32 25.02 -8.19 25.29
CA LEU A 32 26.37 -8.54 25.73
C LEU A 32 26.59 -8.24 27.21
N ALA A 33 26.14 -7.09 27.69
CA ALA A 33 26.26 -6.70 29.10
C ALA A 33 25.55 -7.71 30.03
N VAL A 34 24.35 -8.18 29.66
CA VAL A 34 23.61 -9.19 30.43
C VAL A 34 24.34 -10.53 30.44
N ASN A 35 24.92 -10.93 29.32
CA ASN A 35 25.68 -12.19 29.25
C ASN A 35 27.01 -12.14 30.04
N LEU A 36 27.62 -10.96 30.19
CA LEU A 36 28.91 -10.80 30.88
C LEU A 36 28.77 -10.48 32.37
N LEU A 37 27.80 -9.64 32.74
CA LEU A 37 27.64 -9.07 34.08
C LEU A 37 26.42 -9.65 34.82
N GLY A 38 25.62 -10.46 34.15
CA GLY A 38 24.43 -11.12 34.69
C GLY A 38 23.12 -10.34 34.49
N PRO A 39 21.97 -10.98 34.80
CA PRO A 39 20.64 -10.45 34.52
C PRO A 39 20.25 -9.26 35.40
N GLY A 40 21.00 -8.98 36.47
CA GLY A 40 20.73 -7.86 37.39
C GLY A 40 20.66 -6.50 36.70
N ILE A 41 21.37 -6.31 35.59
CA ILE A 41 21.36 -5.07 34.79
C ILE A 41 19.97 -4.78 34.22
N LEU A 42 19.19 -5.80 33.87
CA LEU A 42 17.85 -5.62 33.31
C LEU A 42 16.94 -4.87 34.28
N SER A 43 17.08 -5.13 35.58
CA SER A 43 16.32 -4.44 36.62
C SER A 43 16.54 -2.93 36.62
N ALA A 44 17.67 -2.42 36.11
CA ALA A 44 17.99 -1.00 36.01
C ALA A 44 17.44 -0.36 34.73
N LEU A 45 17.19 -1.16 33.69
CA LEU A 45 16.82 -0.70 32.35
C LEU A 45 15.31 -0.76 32.08
N VAL A 46 14.60 -1.70 32.73
CA VAL A 46 13.16 -1.90 32.55
C VAL A 46 12.36 -0.69 33.00
N PHE A 47 11.25 -0.44 32.33
CA PHE A 47 10.31 0.60 32.70
C PHE A 47 9.65 0.27 34.05
N ASP A 48 9.77 1.18 35.02
CA ASP A 48 9.10 1.09 36.33
C ASP A 48 8.67 2.49 36.77
N ARG A 49 7.35 2.69 36.92
CA ARG A 49 6.76 3.99 37.24
C ARG A 49 7.24 4.54 38.58
N ASP A 50 7.26 3.71 39.61
CA ASP A 50 7.60 4.14 40.97
C ASP A 50 9.06 4.58 41.05
N LEU A 51 9.93 3.82 40.37
CA LEU A 51 11.36 4.15 40.29
C LEU A 51 11.64 5.39 39.42
N ILE A 52 10.83 5.64 38.39
CA ILE A 52 10.93 6.88 37.62
C ILE A 52 10.54 8.08 38.49
N LEU A 53 9.47 7.97 39.26
CA LEU A 53 9.02 9.02 40.18
C LEU A 53 10.03 9.28 41.32
N SER A 54 10.82 8.27 41.70
CA SER A 54 11.92 8.43 42.66
C SER A 54 13.23 8.96 42.06
N GLY A 55 13.26 9.30 40.77
CA GLY A 55 14.36 10.01 40.11
C GLY A 55 15.11 9.21 39.03
N GLN A 56 14.74 7.95 38.77
CA GLN A 56 15.39 7.11 37.74
C GLN A 56 14.83 7.39 36.33
N VAL A 57 14.98 8.62 35.86
CA VAL A 57 14.37 9.12 34.60
C VAL A 57 14.86 8.41 33.34
N TRP A 58 16.04 7.77 33.36
CA TRP A 58 16.57 7.04 32.21
C TRP A 58 15.68 5.86 31.79
N ARG A 59 14.89 5.29 32.72
CA ARG A 59 13.94 4.20 32.47
C ARG A 59 12.85 4.54 31.45
N LEU A 60 12.65 5.83 31.16
CA LEU A 60 11.78 6.31 30.09
C LEU A 60 12.28 5.94 28.69
N ILE A 61 13.57 5.65 28.54
CA ILE A 61 14.21 5.41 27.24
C ILE A 61 14.89 4.04 27.23
N THR A 62 15.50 3.62 28.34
CA THR A 62 16.33 2.40 28.38
C THR A 62 15.58 1.11 28.10
N PHE A 63 14.26 1.07 28.34
CA PHE A 63 13.45 -0.12 28.09
C PHE A 63 13.45 -0.53 26.59
N ILE A 64 13.68 0.43 25.69
CA ILE A 64 13.71 0.20 24.24
C ILE A 64 14.95 -0.62 23.86
N PHE A 65 16.01 -0.53 24.67
CA PHE A 65 17.27 -1.23 24.44
C PHE A 65 17.30 -2.62 25.10
N VAL A 66 16.25 -3.03 25.81
CA VAL A 66 16.15 -4.38 26.37
C VAL A 66 15.79 -5.35 25.24
N PRO A 67 16.60 -6.41 25.02
CA PRO A 67 16.29 -7.45 24.04
C PRO A 67 14.98 -8.17 24.37
N ASP A 68 14.19 -8.48 23.35
CA ASP A 68 12.95 -9.26 23.51
C ASP A 68 13.24 -10.74 23.83
N ASP A 69 14.40 -11.25 23.40
CA ASP A 69 14.85 -12.63 23.60
C ASP A 69 16.36 -12.67 23.88
N PHE A 70 16.78 -13.57 24.77
CA PHE A 70 18.16 -13.74 25.18
C PHE A 70 18.85 -14.96 24.55
N ASN A 71 18.15 -15.73 23.72
CA ASN A 71 18.77 -16.78 22.92
C ASN A 71 19.71 -16.16 21.86
N PRO A 72 21.02 -16.46 21.85
CA PRO A 72 21.98 -15.80 20.96
C PRO A 72 21.65 -15.95 19.47
N LEU A 73 21.24 -17.14 19.04
CA LEU A 73 20.94 -17.42 17.64
C LEU A 73 19.68 -16.67 17.19
N TRP A 74 18.63 -16.69 18.02
CA TRP A 74 17.40 -15.97 17.72
C TRP A 74 17.57 -14.46 17.76
N PHE A 75 18.35 -13.96 18.73
CA PHE A 75 18.66 -12.54 18.86
C PHE A 75 19.38 -11.98 17.63
N ILE A 76 20.43 -12.67 17.15
CA ILE A 76 21.16 -12.26 15.93
C ILE A 76 20.24 -12.27 14.71
N LEU A 77 19.41 -13.31 14.57
CA LEU A 77 18.44 -13.40 13.48
C LEU A 77 17.45 -12.23 13.52
N MET A 78 16.91 -11.91 14.70
CA MET A 78 15.96 -10.81 14.87
C MET A 78 16.60 -9.45 14.66
N LEU A 79 17.83 -9.21 15.13
CA LEU A 79 18.57 -7.99 14.82
C LEU A 79 18.69 -7.77 13.31
N PHE A 80 19.04 -8.81 12.55
CA PHE A 80 19.14 -8.74 11.09
C PHE A 80 17.79 -8.43 10.44
N ILE A 81 16.73 -9.13 10.85
CA ILE A 81 15.38 -8.93 10.31
C ILE A 81 14.88 -7.52 10.62
N TYR A 82 15.00 -7.07 11.88
CA TYR A 82 14.58 -5.74 12.30
C TYR A 82 15.33 -4.65 11.55
N TYR A 83 16.66 -4.77 11.41
CA TYR A 83 17.45 -3.81 10.66
C TYR A 83 17.02 -3.76 9.17
N SER A 84 16.91 -4.92 8.53
CA SER A 84 16.52 -5.03 7.11
C SER A 84 15.15 -4.42 6.83
N ILE A 85 14.15 -4.78 7.64
CA ILE A 85 12.80 -4.26 7.52
C ILE A 85 12.78 -2.75 7.76
N SER A 86 13.40 -2.29 8.84
CA SER A 86 13.38 -0.88 9.22
C SER A 86 14.03 0.01 8.16
N ASN A 87 15.19 -0.40 7.65
CA ASN A 87 15.89 0.32 6.59
C ASN A 87 15.06 0.38 5.30
N GLN A 88 14.34 -0.70 4.95
CA GLN A 88 13.42 -0.68 3.80
C GLN A 88 12.27 0.30 4.00
N ILE A 89 11.63 0.31 5.18
CA ILE A 89 10.58 1.27 5.49
C ILE A 89 11.14 2.70 5.42
N GLU A 90 12.26 2.97 6.10
CA GLU A 90 12.88 4.30 6.15
C GLU A 90 13.19 4.85 4.75
N ARG A 91 13.66 4.01 3.84
CA ARG A 91 13.89 4.38 2.42
C ARG A 91 12.60 4.72 1.67
N ILE A 92 11.49 4.05 1.97
CA ILE A 92 10.20 4.26 1.30
C ILE A 92 9.52 5.55 1.78
N ILE A 93 9.51 5.80 3.09
CA ILE A 93 8.76 6.93 3.68
C ILE A 93 9.63 8.14 4.02
N GLY A 94 10.96 8.00 4.00
CA GLY A 94 11.93 9.00 4.41
C GLY A 94 12.25 8.98 5.92
N SER A 95 13.49 9.34 6.27
CA SER A 95 14.00 9.32 7.65
C SER A 95 13.18 10.15 8.63
N PHE A 96 12.68 11.32 8.22
CA PHE A 96 11.86 12.16 9.10
C PHE A 96 10.56 11.45 9.50
N ASN A 97 9.81 10.92 8.52
CA ASN A 97 8.54 10.25 8.79
C ASN A 97 8.74 8.97 9.59
N PHE A 98 9.82 8.23 9.32
CA PHE A 98 10.19 7.06 10.10
C PHE A 98 10.46 7.39 11.57
N ASN A 99 11.20 8.47 11.83
CA ASN A 99 11.47 8.91 13.21
C ASN A 99 10.20 9.34 13.94
N VAL A 100 9.34 10.14 13.29
CA VAL A 100 8.07 10.55 13.92
C VAL A 100 7.20 9.33 14.20
N PHE A 101 7.12 8.38 13.27
CA PHE A 101 6.43 7.10 13.48
C PHE A 101 6.96 6.39 14.73
N TYR A 102 8.27 6.11 14.79
CA TYR A 102 8.87 5.32 15.87
C TYR A 102 8.78 6.04 17.23
N PHE A 103 9.12 7.34 17.29
CA PHE A 103 9.02 8.12 18.52
C PHE A 103 7.57 8.32 18.98
N SER A 104 6.61 8.44 18.06
CA SER A 104 5.19 8.53 18.44
C SER A 104 4.72 7.26 19.15
N SER A 105 5.12 6.08 18.66
CA SER A 105 4.81 4.82 19.33
C SER A 105 5.46 4.72 20.71
N ILE A 106 6.72 5.15 20.85
CA ILE A 106 7.40 5.22 22.16
C ILE A 106 6.64 6.11 23.15
N ILE A 107 6.35 7.36 22.76
CA ILE A 107 5.69 8.33 23.65
C ILE A 107 4.29 7.83 24.05
N ALA A 108 3.53 7.27 23.10
CA ALA A 108 2.22 6.71 23.39
C ALA A 108 2.31 5.52 24.36
N THR A 109 3.31 4.65 24.18
CA THR A 109 3.56 3.49 25.05
C THR A 109 3.90 3.93 26.46
N ILE A 110 4.82 4.89 26.61
CA ILE A 110 5.20 5.48 27.89
C ILE A 110 3.96 6.04 28.61
N ALA A 111 3.14 6.83 27.92
CA ALA A 111 1.94 7.43 28.51
C ALA A 111 0.98 6.37 29.08
N VAL A 112 0.72 5.28 28.34
CA VAL A 112 -0.13 4.19 28.82
C VAL A 112 0.49 3.45 30.00
N CYS A 113 1.78 3.16 29.94
CA CYS A 113 2.48 2.50 31.05
C CYS A 113 2.46 3.33 32.32
N PHE A 114 2.53 4.65 32.23
CA PHE A 114 2.35 5.55 33.38
C PHE A 114 0.93 5.51 33.96
N ILE A 115 -0.10 5.50 33.11
CA ILE A 115 -1.50 5.54 33.55
C ILE A 115 -1.90 4.23 34.24
N PHE A 116 -1.49 3.09 33.68
CA PHE A 116 -1.92 1.77 34.13
C PHE A 116 -0.90 1.02 35.00
N ASP A 117 0.23 1.65 35.34
CA ASP A 117 1.35 1.04 36.08
C ASP A 117 1.80 -0.31 35.51
N ILE A 118 2.03 -0.34 34.20
CA ILE A 118 2.39 -1.56 33.49
C ILE A 118 3.91 -1.79 33.59
N ARG A 119 4.29 -2.95 34.14
CA ARG A 119 5.69 -3.39 34.24
C ARG A 119 5.89 -4.65 33.41
N LEU A 120 6.46 -4.48 32.22
CA LEU A 120 6.80 -5.60 31.32
C LEU A 120 8.27 -5.50 30.92
N LEU A 121 8.97 -6.64 30.98
CA LEU A 121 10.35 -6.77 30.52
C LEU A 121 10.46 -6.46 29.02
N SER A 122 9.55 -7.03 28.22
CA SER A 122 9.54 -6.92 26.75
C SER A 122 8.57 -5.85 26.28
N LEU A 123 8.68 -4.62 26.79
CA LEU A 123 7.80 -3.52 26.36
C LEU A 123 8.07 -3.11 24.89
N ALA A 124 9.32 -3.25 24.46
CA ALA A 124 9.76 -2.99 23.09
C ALA A 124 9.07 -3.91 22.06
N TYR A 125 8.68 -5.13 22.46
CA TYR A 125 7.94 -6.09 21.63
C TYR A 125 6.76 -5.45 20.89
N TYR A 126 5.91 -4.68 21.59
CA TYR A 126 4.71 -4.10 20.99
C TYR A 126 5.04 -2.99 19.97
N ILE A 127 6.12 -2.25 20.19
CA ILE A 127 6.63 -1.24 19.26
C ILE A 127 7.22 -1.93 18.02
N ASN A 128 8.05 -2.95 18.23
CA ASN A 128 8.65 -3.76 17.16
C ASN A 128 7.59 -4.48 16.31
N LEU A 129 6.51 -4.95 16.94
CA LEU A 129 5.36 -5.55 16.25
C LEU A 129 4.68 -4.54 15.32
N SER A 130 4.50 -3.29 15.77
CA SER A 130 3.94 -2.22 14.93
C SER A 130 4.77 -1.98 13.67
N LEU A 131 6.10 -2.14 13.77
CA LEU A 131 7.05 -2.01 12.68
C LEU A 131 6.93 -3.18 11.69
N PHE A 132 6.75 -4.41 12.17
CA PHE A 132 6.44 -5.56 11.30
C PHE A 132 5.12 -5.39 10.56
N ILE A 133 4.07 -4.91 11.24
CA ILE A 133 2.76 -4.64 10.63
C ILE A 133 2.87 -3.53 9.57
N ALA A 134 3.64 -2.47 9.85
CA ALA A 134 3.93 -1.41 8.91
C ALA A 134 4.64 -1.94 7.65
N PHE A 135 5.65 -2.79 7.82
CA PHE A 135 6.34 -3.45 6.70
C PHE A 135 5.40 -4.29 5.85
N ALA A 136 4.62 -5.17 6.49
CA ALA A 136 3.70 -6.05 5.78
C ALA A 136 2.60 -5.28 5.03
N THR A 137 2.27 -4.06 5.48
CA THR A 137 1.33 -3.16 4.81
C THR A 137 1.95 -2.51 3.57
N LEU A 138 3.22 -2.08 3.66
CA LEU A 138 3.93 -1.45 2.54
C LEU A 138 4.34 -2.46 1.47
N MET A 139 4.80 -3.64 1.89
CA MET A 139 5.41 -4.65 1.04
C MET A 139 4.73 -6.02 1.24
N PRO A 140 3.43 -6.17 0.91
CA PRO A 140 2.67 -7.39 1.16
C PRO A 140 3.19 -8.62 0.39
N ASP A 141 3.84 -8.39 -0.76
CA ASP A 141 4.40 -9.44 -1.61
C ASP A 141 5.85 -9.80 -1.28
N ALA A 142 6.48 -9.14 -0.30
CA ALA A 142 7.82 -9.50 0.16
C ALA A 142 7.83 -10.92 0.74
N THR A 143 8.85 -11.71 0.39
CA THR A 143 9.00 -13.10 0.83
C THR A 143 10.03 -13.21 1.95
N PHE A 144 9.61 -13.75 3.09
CA PHE A 144 10.49 -14.16 4.19
C PHE A 144 10.73 -15.65 4.11
N TYR A 145 11.94 -16.10 4.48
CA TYR A 145 12.28 -17.52 4.52
C TYR A 145 12.36 -17.96 5.97
N LEU A 146 11.36 -18.73 6.43
CA LEU A 146 11.39 -19.33 7.75
C LEU A 146 12.42 -20.48 7.74
N TYR A 147 13.37 -20.45 8.66
CA TYR A 147 14.49 -21.41 8.74
C TYR A 147 15.22 -21.62 7.42
N PHE A 148 15.29 -20.61 6.55
CA PHE A 148 15.89 -20.70 5.20
C PHE A 148 15.18 -21.65 4.22
N PHE A 149 14.16 -22.42 4.63
CA PHE A 149 13.49 -23.41 3.78
C PHE A 149 12.10 -23.01 3.31
N ILE A 150 11.30 -22.35 4.14
CA ILE A 150 9.87 -22.13 3.85
C ILE A 150 9.65 -20.65 3.46
N PRO A 151 9.44 -20.34 2.17
CA PRO A 151 9.11 -18.98 1.75
C PRO A 151 7.67 -18.63 2.15
N PHE A 152 7.49 -17.47 2.76
CA PHE A 152 6.21 -16.98 3.22
C PHE A 152 6.06 -15.48 2.92
N LYS A 153 4.88 -15.09 2.43
CA LYS A 153 4.62 -13.68 2.07
C LYS A 153 4.28 -12.84 3.29
N ALA A 154 4.77 -11.60 3.33
CA ALA A 154 4.53 -10.65 4.41
C ALA A 154 3.03 -10.39 4.68
N LYS A 155 2.17 -10.44 3.66
CA LYS A 155 0.71 -10.30 3.82
C LYS A 155 0.09 -11.28 4.82
N TYR A 156 0.67 -12.47 4.96
CA TYR A 156 0.16 -13.45 5.90
C TYR A 156 0.68 -13.21 7.32
N LEU A 157 1.90 -12.66 7.47
CA LEU A 157 2.40 -12.17 8.77
C LEU A 157 1.49 -11.07 9.32
N LEU A 158 1.00 -10.18 8.46
CA LEU A 158 0.02 -9.17 8.85
C LEU A 158 -1.20 -9.80 9.55
N VAL A 159 -1.82 -10.79 8.91
CA VAL A 159 -3.00 -11.48 9.44
C VAL A 159 -2.66 -12.21 10.75
N PHE A 160 -1.54 -12.93 10.77
CA PHE A 160 -1.06 -13.65 11.95
C PHE A 160 -0.86 -12.72 13.16
N TYR A 161 -0.20 -11.58 12.97
CA TYR A 161 0.01 -10.62 14.06
C TYR A 161 -1.30 -9.99 14.53
N PHE A 162 -2.24 -9.65 13.63
CA PHE A 162 -3.55 -9.15 14.05
C PHE A 162 -4.36 -10.19 14.83
N VAL A 163 -4.26 -11.47 14.48
CA VAL A 163 -4.90 -12.56 15.24
C VAL A 163 -4.30 -12.68 16.64
N ILE A 164 -2.96 -12.65 16.77
CA ILE A 164 -2.29 -12.68 18.09
C ILE A 164 -2.70 -11.48 18.94
N LEU A 165 -2.66 -10.28 18.39
CA LEU A 165 -3.07 -9.07 19.10
C LEU A 165 -4.53 -9.12 19.52
N GLY A 166 -5.42 -9.60 18.63
CA GLY A 166 -6.83 -9.80 18.94
C GLY A 166 -7.04 -10.77 20.11
N MET A 167 -6.31 -11.88 20.13
CA MET A 167 -6.35 -12.82 21.25
C MET A 167 -5.83 -12.18 22.56
N GLN A 168 -4.74 -11.41 22.51
CA GLN A 168 -4.21 -10.70 23.67
C GLN A 168 -5.17 -9.62 24.20
N MET A 169 -5.93 -8.97 23.32
CA MET A 169 -6.97 -8.02 23.73
C MET A 169 -8.13 -8.71 24.46
N LEU A 170 -8.50 -9.93 24.03
CA LEU A 170 -9.56 -10.69 24.69
C LEU A 170 -9.18 -11.19 26.08
N THR A 171 -7.91 -11.50 26.31
CA THR A 171 -7.42 -12.09 27.57
C THR A 171 -6.82 -11.07 28.54
N GLY A 172 -6.23 -9.97 28.06
CA GLY A 172 -5.39 -9.10 28.88
C GLY A 172 -6.08 -7.87 29.52
N GLY A 173 -7.38 -7.69 29.29
CA GLY A 173 -8.15 -6.60 29.90
C GLY A 173 -7.77 -5.18 29.42
N LEU A 174 -8.27 -4.15 30.10
CA LEU A 174 -8.09 -2.74 29.72
C LEU A 174 -6.61 -2.31 29.58
N PRO A 175 -5.68 -2.69 30.48
CA PRO A 175 -4.29 -2.26 30.37
C PRO A 175 -3.59 -2.80 29.11
N THR A 176 -3.80 -4.06 28.74
CA THR A 176 -3.16 -4.62 27.54
C THR A 176 -3.79 -4.07 26.27
N ILE A 177 -5.11 -3.86 26.24
CA ILE A 177 -5.79 -3.22 25.12
C ILE A 177 -5.23 -1.81 24.91
N ALA A 178 -5.12 -1.02 25.99
CA ALA A 178 -4.54 0.32 25.93
C ALA A 178 -3.09 0.28 25.43
N LEU A 179 -2.29 -0.69 25.89
CA LEU A 179 -0.90 -0.85 25.48
C LEU A 179 -0.79 -1.16 23.98
N ILE A 180 -1.54 -2.15 23.49
CA ILE A 180 -1.55 -2.54 22.08
C ILE A 180 -2.05 -1.37 21.19
N CYS A 181 -3.11 -0.69 21.62
CA CYS A 181 -3.62 0.48 20.89
C CYS A 181 -2.58 1.60 20.83
N SER A 182 -1.85 1.84 21.92
CA SER A 182 -0.83 2.90 21.98
C SER A 182 0.39 2.59 21.12
N SER A 183 0.89 1.35 21.11
CA SER A 183 2.02 0.96 20.28
C SER A 183 1.68 0.99 18.78
N LEU A 184 0.44 0.64 18.41
CA LEU A 184 -0.07 0.72 17.05
C LEU A 184 -0.50 2.12 16.61
N LEU A 185 -0.57 3.10 17.51
CA LEU A 185 -1.04 4.45 17.18
C LEU A 185 -0.22 5.07 16.05
N GLY A 186 1.11 4.94 16.12
CA GLY A 186 2.01 5.37 15.05
C GLY A 186 1.69 4.65 13.72
N TYR A 187 1.45 3.33 13.77
CA TYR A 187 1.10 2.56 12.58
C TYR A 187 -0.20 3.04 11.92
N PHE A 188 -1.24 3.31 12.71
CA PHE A 188 -2.52 3.75 12.20
C PHE A 188 -2.44 5.10 11.47
N ILE A 189 -1.68 6.04 12.03
CA ILE A 189 -1.52 7.39 11.46
C ILE A 189 -0.72 7.35 10.15
N PHE A 190 0.40 6.63 10.14
CA PHE A 190 1.38 6.70 9.05
C PHE A 190 1.16 5.69 7.93
N PHE A 191 0.60 4.50 8.22
CA PHE A 191 0.48 3.43 7.24
C PHE A 191 -0.97 3.04 6.97
N ALA A 192 -1.77 2.80 8.01
CA ALA A 192 -3.15 2.34 7.82
C ALA A 192 -4.02 3.41 7.14
N TYR A 193 -4.00 4.64 7.63
CA TYR A 193 -4.82 5.73 7.06
C TYR A 193 -4.48 6.02 5.58
N PRO A 194 -3.21 6.16 5.18
CA PRO A 194 -2.85 6.32 3.76
C PRO A 194 -3.20 5.09 2.93
N ALA A 195 -2.94 3.87 3.41
CA ALA A 195 -3.25 2.64 2.68
C ALA A 195 -4.76 2.53 2.37
N LEU A 196 -5.62 2.82 3.35
CA LEU A 196 -7.08 2.82 3.18
C LEU A 196 -7.54 3.91 2.21
N LYS A 197 -6.94 5.10 2.25
CA LYS A 197 -7.26 6.19 1.33
C LYS A 197 -6.87 5.85 -0.10
N HIS A 198 -5.65 5.36 -0.32
CA HIS A 198 -5.18 4.96 -1.65
C HIS A 198 -5.99 3.78 -2.21
N GLN A 199 -6.38 2.82 -1.39
CA GLN A 199 -7.25 1.72 -1.82
C GLN A 199 -8.64 2.21 -2.26
N LYS A 200 -9.24 3.17 -1.54
CA LYS A 200 -10.51 3.81 -1.94
C LYS A 200 -10.38 4.58 -3.25
N LEU A 201 -9.31 5.35 -3.43
CA LEU A 201 -9.02 6.05 -4.69
C LEU A 201 -8.78 5.07 -5.85
N ARG A 202 -8.03 3.99 -5.62
CA ARG A 202 -7.78 2.95 -6.64
C ARG A 202 -9.06 2.23 -7.06
N ARG A 203 -9.97 1.94 -6.12
CA ARG A 203 -11.30 1.38 -6.43
C ARG A 203 -12.16 2.34 -7.25
N LYS A 204 -12.17 3.64 -6.92
CA LYS A 204 -12.88 4.66 -7.71
C LYS A 204 -12.27 4.86 -9.11
N GLY A 205 -10.94 4.87 -9.20
CA GLY A 205 -10.22 4.96 -10.47
C GLY A 205 -10.45 3.74 -11.38
N LEU A 206 -10.45 2.53 -10.81
CA LEU A 206 -10.78 1.31 -11.57
C LEU A 206 -12.22 1.31 -12.09
N ALA A 207 -13.18 1.83 -11.29
CA ALA A 207 -14.56 1.95 -11.73
C ALA A 207 -14.71 2.93 -12.91
N GLY A 208 -14.08 4.11 -12.83
CA GLY A 208 -14.06 5.08 -13.93
C GLY A 208 -13.31 4.56 -15.18
N GLN A 209 -12.22 3.81 -15.00
CA GLN A 209 -11.47 3.22 -16.11
C GLN A 209 -12.23 2.07 -16.79
N LYS A 210 -13.04 1.31 -16.04
CA LYS A 210 -13.96 0.31 -16.60
C LYS A 210 -15.07 0.98 -17.40
N GLN A 211 -15.67 2.06 -16.90
CA GLN A 211 -16.68 2.84 -17.62
C GLN A 211 -16.12 3.44 -18.92
N PHE A 212 -14.91 4.01 -18.87
CA PHE A 212 -14.24 4.55 -20.05
C PHE A 212 -13.91 3.45 -21.08
N ARG A 213 -13.47 2.27 -20.64
CA ARG A 213 -13.26 1.12 -21.53
C ARG A 213 -14.56 0.59 -22.14
N ALA A 214 -15.68 0.63 -21.41
CA ALA A 214 -16.99 0.24 -21.92
C ALA A 214 -17.49 1.23 -22.98
N ALA A 215 -17.46 2.53 -22.67
CA ALA A 215 -17.84 3.59 -23.62
C ALA A 215 -16.97 3.57 -24.89
N LYS A 216 -15.66 3.31 -24.77
CA LYS A 216 -14.78 3.15 -25.94
C LYS A 216 -15.14 1.93 -26.79
N ARG A 217 -15.53 0.82 -26.17
CA ARG A 217 -15.99 -0.38 -26.90
C ARG A 217 -17.29 -0.13 -27.66
N GLU A 218 -18.21 0.63 -27.08
CA GLU A 218 -19.46 1.04 -27.76
C GLU A 218 -19.15 1.92 -28.98
N LEU A 219 -18.27 2.91 -28.82
CA LEU A 219 -17.85 3.80 -29.90
C LEU A 219 -17.07 3.08 -31.02
N ASP A 220 -16.20 2.13 -30.65
CA ASP A 220 -15.48 1.29 -31.62
C ASP A 220 -16.42 0.30 -32.32
N ALA A 221 -17.51 -0.15 -31.67
CA ALA A 221 -18.54 -0.98 -32.29
C ALA A 221 -19.40 -0.18 -33.28
N GLU A 222 -19.76 1.06 -32.93
CA GLU A 222 -20.48 1.99 -33.80
C GLU A 222 -19.66 2.35 -35.05
N LYS A 223 -18.36 2.61 -34.90
CA LYS A 223 -17.44 2.86 -36.04
C LYS A 223 -17.22 1.65 -36.95
N ARG A 224 -17.43 0.44 -36.44
CA ARG A 224 -17.35 -0.81 -37.21
C ARG A 224 -18.67 -1.19 -37.86
N ALA A 225 -19.74 -0.43 -37.62
CA ALA A 225 -20.97 -0.59 -38.38
C ALA A 225 -20.66 -0.34 -39.87
N PRO A 226 -21.05 -1.24 -40.78
CA PRO A 226 -20.76 -1.07 -42.20
C PRO A 226 -21.44 0.22 -42.69
N ILE A 227 -20.64 1.17 -43.18
CA ILE A 227 -21.15 2.37 -43.82
C ILE A 227 -21.85 1.92 -45.10
N LYS A 228 -23.19 1.92 -45.10
CA LYS A 228 -24.00 1.64 -46.29
C LYS A 228 -23.94 2.84 -47.23
N VAL A 229 -22.86 2.96 -47.99
CA VAL A 229 -22.76 3.93 -49.10
C VAL A 229 -23.30 3.25 -50.35
N ALA A 230 -24.28 3.87 -51.01
CA ALA A 230 -24.72 3.42 -52.32
C ALA A 230 -23.60 3.69 -53.35
N PHE A 231 -23.14 2.65 -54.06
CA PHE A 231 -22.12 2.80 -55.10
C PHE A 231 -22.74 3.18 -56.44
N HIS A 232 -23.91 2.63 -56.74
CA HIS A 232 -24.58 2.84 -58.02
C HIS A 232 -25.86 3.67 -57.84
N LYS A 233 -26.07 4.59 -58.79
CA LYS A 233 -27.22 5.51 -58.79
C LYS A 233 -27.68 5.77 -60.21
N CYS A 234 -28.96 5.52 -60.49
CA CYS A 234 -29.52 5.81 -61.81
C CYS A 234 -29.57 7.31 -62.08
N HIS A 235 -29.06 7.74 -63.23
CA HIS A 235 -29.04 9.14 -63.64
C HIS A 235 -30.44 9.73 -63.88
N VAL A 236 -31.43 8.90 -64.27
CA VAL A 236 -32.79 9.34 -64.63
C VAL A 236 -33.71 9.39 -63.41
N CYS A 237 -33.82 8.29 -62.65
CA CYS A 237 -34.77 8.19 -61.53
C CYS A 237 -34.13 8.33 -60.15
N GLY A 238 -32.80 8.37 -60.07
CA GLY A 238 -32.08 8.54 -58.80
C GLY A 238 -32.08 7.34 -57.85
N LYS A 239 -32.74 6.22 -58.21
CA LYS A 239 -32.71 4.97 -57.42
C LYS A 239 -31.29 4.47 -57.23
N THR A 240 -31.03 3.91 -56.06
CA THR A 240 -29.73 3.34 -55.68
C THR A 240 -29.86 1.85 -55.33
N GLU A 241 -28.75 1.12 -55.28
CA GLU A 241 -28.71 -0.29 -54.85
C GLU A 241 -29.19 -0.53 -53.41
N LEU A 242 -29.30 0.54 -52.61
CA LEU A 242 -29.84 0.46 -51.26
C LEU A 242 -31.38 0.41 -51.26
N ASP A 243 -32.03 0.88 -52.32
CA ASP A 243 -33.50 0.92 -52.45
C ASP A 243 -34.07 -0.41 -52.98
N ASP A 244 -33.30 -1.12 -53.82
CA ASP A 244 -33.68 -2.41 -54.41
C ASP A 244 -32.42 -3.28 -54.66
N PRO A 245 -32.14 -4.31 -53.81
CA PRO A 245 -30.90 -5.07 -53.85
C PRO A 245 -30.67 -5.92 -55.11
N ASP A 246 -31.72 -6.26 -55.85
CA ASP A 246 -31.65 -7.13 -57.04
C ASP A 246 -31.60 -6.33 -58.36
N MET A 247 -31.60 -4.99 -58.28
CA MET A 247 -31.65 -4.11 -59.45
C MET A 247 -30.24 -3.85 -60.01
N GLU A 248 -30.01 -4.24 -61.27
CA GLU A 248 -28.72 -3.99 -61.95
C GLU A 248 -28.63 -2.57 -62.52
N PHE A 249 -27.46 -1.94 -62.35
CA PHE A 249 -27.10 -0.67 -62.97
C PHE A 249 -26.09 -0.90 -64.11
N ARG A 250 -26.34 -0.31 -65.28
CA ARG A 250 -25.49 -0.46 -66.47
C ARG A 250 -25.23 0.87 -67.16
N TYR A 251 -24.11 0.95 -67.86
CA TYR A 251 -23.77 2.11 -68.71
C TYR A 251 -24.39 1.95 -70.09
N CYS A 252 -24.80 3.07 -70.68
CA CYS A 252 -25.22 3.09 -72.07
C CYS A 252 -24.01 3.33 -72.99
N SER A 253 -23.79 2.44 -73.95
CA SER A 253 -22.67 2.55 -74.91
C SER A 253 -22.77 3.74 -75.88
N LYS A 254 -23.94 4.39 -75.96
CA LYS A 254 -24.22 5.52 -76.87
C LYS A 254 -24.17 6.88 -76.16
N CYS A 255 -24.15 6.90 -74.83
CA CYS A 255 -24.07 8.14 -74.05
C CYS A 255 -22.62 8.54 -73.82
N ASN A 256 -22.37 9.84 -73.82
CA ASN A 256 -21.06 10.40 -73.57
C ASN A 256 -20.91 10.71 -72.07
N GLY A 257 -20.02 9.97 -71.40
CA GLY A 257 -19.80 10.06 -69.95
C GLY A 257 -20.25 8.82 -69.17
N ASN A 258 -19.79 8.72 -67.92
CA ASN A 258 -20.02 7.56 -67.05
C ASN A 258 -21.37 7.63 -66.33
N TYR A 259 -22.46 7.77 -67.09
CA TYR A 259 -23.82 7.77 -66.53
C TYR A 259 -24.35 6.35 -66.40
N GLU A 260 -24.77 5.98 -65.19
CA GLU A 260 -25.37 4.69 -64.88
C GLU A 260 -26.90 4.76 -64.96
N TYR A 261 -27.50 3.70 -65.49
CA TYR A 261 -28.95 3.59 -65.65
C TYR A 261 -29.42 2.25 -65.05
N CYS A 262 -30.56 2.26 -64.35
CA CYS A 262 -31.21 1.01 -63.95
C CYS A 262 -31.79 0.30 -65.19
N MET A 263 -32.07 -1.00 -65.09
CA MET A 263 -32.59 -1.81 -66.20
C MET A 263 -33.84 -1.23 -66.88
N ASP A 264 -34.71 -0.55 -66.14
CA ASP A 264 -35.92 0.09 -66.67
C ASP A 264 -35.61 1.29 -67.58
N HIS A 265 -34.56 2.06 -67.24
CA HIS A 265 -34.19 3.27 -67.97
C HIS A 265 -33.05 3.06 -68.97
N LEU A 266 -32.36 1.91 -68.94
CA LEU A 266 -31.25 1.63 -69.85
C LEU A 266 -31.66 1.66 -71.34
N ARG A 267 -32.90 1.27 -71.66
CA ARG A 267 -33.40 1.21 -73.04
C ARG A 267 -34.25 2.41 -73.46
N ASN A 268 -34.74 3.19 -72.51
CA ASN A 268 -35.74 4.24 -72.71
C ASN A 268 -35.29 5.63 -72.20
N HIS A 269 -33.98 5.91 -72.18
CA HIS A 269 -33.46 7.23 -71.83
C HIS A 269 -33.06 8.03 -73.08
N GLU A 270 -33.11 9.35 -72.97
CA GLU A 270 -32.52 10.22 -73.98
C GLU A 270 -30.99 10.18 -73.87
N HIS A 271 -30.32 9.93 -74.99
CA HIS A 271 -28.87 9.86 -75.01
C HIS A 271 -28.25 11.23 -74.79
N VAL A 272 -27.50 11.36 -73.71
CA VAL A 272 -26.64 12.51 -73.45
C VAL A 272 -25.44 12.42 -74.41
N LYS A 273 -25.33 13.38 -75.33
CA LYS A 273 -24.26 13.45 -76.35
C LYS A 273 -23.06 14.26 -75.88
#